data_AF-A0A7V9SEI6-F1
#
_entry.id   AF-A0A7V9SEI6-F1
#
_cell.length_a   1.000
_cell.length_b   1.000
_cell.length_c   1.000
_cell.angle_alpha   90.00
_cell.angle_beta   90.00
_cell.angle_gamma   90.00
#
_symmetry.space_group_name_H-M   'P 1'
#
loop_
_entity.id
_entity.type
_entity.pdbx_description
1 polymer ?
#
loop_
_entity_poly.entity_id
_entity_poly.type
_entity_poly.pdbx_seq_one_letter_code
_entity_poly.pdbx_strand_id
1 'polypeptide(L)' 'MHDPPHGYERIRDVSGKCDICGKTTKFGHNVSFSKRRTNRMFKPNVQSRVITVAGVAKRRNVCTGCLRTMVKTS' A
#
# COMPACT_ATOMS: atom_id res chain seq x y z
N MET A 1 -2.53 -3.98 39.38
CA MET A 1 -3.15 -3.30 38.23
C MET A 1 -2.53 -3.91 37.00
N HIS A 2 -3.26 -4.79 36.31
CA HIS A 2 -2.80 -5.36 35.05
C HIS A 2 -3.24 -4.38 33.97
N ASP A 3 -2.30 -3.64 33.39
CA ASP A 3 -2.56 -2.86 32.18
C ASP A 3 -3.16 -3.82 31.13
N PRO A 4 -4.36 -3.54 30.59
CA PRO A 4 -4.88 -4.33 29.50
C PRO A 4 -3.92 -4.15 28.31
N PRO A 5 -3.38 -5.24 27.71
CA PRO A 5 -2.56 -5.10 26.53
C PRO A 5 -3.45 -4.46 25.46
N HIS A 6 -3.13 -3.23 25.08
CA HIS A 6 -3.84 -2.45 24.09
C HIS A 6 -3.98 -3.25 22.80
N GLY A 7 -5.13 -3.91 22.67
CA GLY A 7 -5.50 -4.74 21.54
C GLY A 7 -5.85 -3.87 20.34
N TYR A 8 -4.84 -3.33 19.68
CA TYR A 8 -4.70 -3.24 18.23
C TYR A 8 -3.40 -2.47 17.96
N GLU A 9 -2.38 -3.17 17.48
CA GLU A 9 -1.20 -2.54 16.93
C GLU A 9 -1.67 -1.51 15.88
N ARG A 10 -1.52 -0.22 16.19
CA ARG A 10 -1.51 0.84 15.18
C ARG A 10 -0.29 0.58 14.31
N ILE A 11 -0.38 -0.39 13.39
CA ILE A 11 0.59 -0.47 12.31
C ILE A 11 0.51 0.89 11.65
N ARG A 12 1.61 1.63 11.78
CA ARG A 12 1.81 2.92 11.15
C ARG A 12 1.92 2.63 9.65
N ASP A 13 0.77 2.36 9.02
CA ASP A 13 0.68 2.08 7.60
C ASP A 13 1.02 3.39 6.89
N VAL A 14 2.29 3.51 6.49
CA VAL A 14 2.84 4.70 5.83
C VAL A 14 1.98 5.01 4.60
N SER A 15 1.49 6.24 4.52
CA SER A 15 0.63 6.67 3.43
C SER A 15 1.37 6.52 2.09
N GLY A 16 0.72 5.83 1.13
CA GLY A 16 1.30 5.57 -0.19
C GLY A 16 2.25 4.37 -0.27
N LYS A 17 2.45 3.61 0.81
CA LYS A 17 3.11 2.29 0.78
C LYS A 17 2.07 1.17 0.82
N CYS A 18 2.31 0.09 0.06
CA CYS A 18 1.53 -1.13 0.19
C CYS A 18 2.12 -2.03 1.29
N ASP A 19 1.29 -2.48 2.22
CA ASP A 19 1.74 -3.31 3.35
C ASP A 19 2.05 -4.75 2.94
N ILE A 20 1.46 -5.23 1.83
CA ILE A 20 1.65 -6.61 1.34
C ILE A 20 2.90 -6.77 0.47
N CYS A 21 3.16 -5.82 -0.44
CA CYS A 21 4.29 -5.92 -1.38
C CYS A 21 5.35 -4.84 -1.19
N GLY A 22 5.19 -3.95 -0.22
CA GLY A 22 6.15 -2.89 0.08
C GLY A 22 6.29 -1.80 -0.99
N LYS A 23 5.46 -1.81 -2.05
CA LYS A 23 5.51 -0.81 -3.13
C LYS A 23 5.39 0.59 -2.56
N THR A 24 6.39 1.42 -2.85
CA THR A 24 6.46 2.84 -2.46
C THR A 24 6.44 3.74 -3.70
N THR A 25 6.32 5.04 -3.48
CA THR A 25 6.44 6.05 -4.53
C THR A 25 7.80 5.95 -5.21
N LYS A 26 7.80 5.93 -6.55
CA LYS A 26 9.03 5.98 -7.34
C LYS A 26 9.18 7.36 -7.97
N PHE A 27 10.41 7.80 -8.18
CA PHE A 27 10.72 9.04 -8.88
C PHE A 27 11.23 8.74 -10.28
N GLY A 28 10.95 9.63 -11.22
CA GLY A 28 11.54 9.58 -12.56
C GLY A 28 11.13 10.79 -13.38
N HIS A 29 11.12 10.65 -14.71
CA HIS A 29 10.85 11.77 -15.61
C HIS A 29 9.62 11.54 -16.48
N ASN A 30 8.88 12.61 -16.78
CA ASN A 30 8.04 12.67 -17.95
C ASN A 30 8.93 13.00 -19.16
N VAL A 31 8.78 12.27 -20.24
CA VAL A 31 9.57 12.46 -21.47
C VAL A 31 8.60 12.81 -22.58
N SER A 32 8.63 14.06 -23.04
CA SER A 32 7.81 14.50 -24.18
C SER A 32 8.35 13.92 -25.50
N PHE A 33 7.57 14.05 -26.58
CA PHE A 33 8.01 13.72 -27.94
C PHE A 33 9.33 14.41 -28.33
N SER A 34 9.54 15.66 -27.87
CA SER A 34 10.78 16.42 -28.03
C SER A 34 11.90 16.04 -27.04
N LYS A 35 11.77 14.93 -26.30
CA LYS A 35 12.70 14.45 -25.26
C LYS A 35 12.95 15.44 -24.12
N ARG A 36 12.06 16.42 -23.90
CA ARG A 36 12.14 17.30 -22.73
C ARG A 36 11.79 16.49 -21.49
N ARG A 37 12.75 16.40 -20.56
CA ARG A 37 12.62 15.66 -19.30
C ARG A 37 12.11 16.60 -18.21
N THR A 38 10.96 16.28 -17.61
CA THR A 38 10.47 16.97 -16.39
C THR A 38 10.34 15.96 -15.26
N ASN A 39 10.57 16.37 -14.02
CA ASN A 39 10.46 15.46 -12.87
C ASN A 39 9.02 15.03 -12.65
N ARG A 40 8.80 13.75 -12.40
CA ARG A 40 7.49 13.20 -12.01
C ARG A 40 7.60 12.17 -10.91
N MET A 41 6.56 12.11 -10.08
CA MET A 41 6.40 11.12 -9.03
C MET A 41 5.40 10.06 -9.48
N PHE A 42 5.80 8.79 -9.40
CA PHE A 42 4.97 7.62 -9.67
C PHE A 42 4.41 7.09 -8.36
N LYS A 43 3.17 7.49 -8.05
CA LYS A 43 2.47 6.97 -6.87
C LYS A 43 1.83 5.63 -7.19
N PRO A 44 2.12 4.55 -6.44
CA PRO A 44 1.34 3.32 -6.57
C PRO A 44 -0.12 3.60 -6.18
N ASN A 45 -1.08 2.99 -6.88
CA ASN A 45 -2.49 3.09 -6.52
C ASN A 45 -2.75 2.20 -5.29
N VAL A 46 -2.58 2.79 -4.11
CA VAL A 46 -2.78 2.17 -2.80
C VAL A 46 -4.14 2.58 -2.26
N GLN A 47 -4.90 1.60 -1.77
CA GLN A 47 -6.26 1.74 -1.29
C GLN A 47 -6.35 1.15 0.13
N SER A 48 -7.00 1.85 1.05
CA SER A 48 -7.22 1.36 2.40
C SER A 48 -8.43 0.42 2.40
N ARG A 49 -8.21 -0.88 2.65
CA ARG A 49 -9.27 -1.91 2.65
C ARG A 49 -9.12 -2.84 3.85
N VAL A 50 -10.23 -3.48 4.22
CA VAL A 50 -10.22 -4.56 5.21
C VAL A 50 -9.76 -5.83 4.51
N ILE A 51 -8.69 -6.44 5.00
CA ILE A 51 -8.19 -7.72 4.53
C ILE A 51 -8.04 -8.67 5.72
N THR A 52 -8.38 -9.93 5.50
CA THR A 52 -8.17 -10.99 6.49
C THR A 52 -6.72 -11.43 6.39
N VAL A 53 -5.92 -11.16 7.43
CA VAL A 53 -4.53 -11.59 7.52
C VAL A 53 -4.43 -12.52 8.73
N ALA A 54 -4.03 -13.76 8.51
CA ALA A 54 -3.93 -14.80 9.56
C ALA A 54 -5.23 -14.97 10.40
N GLY A 55 -6.39 -15.00 9.73
CA GLY A 55 -7.70 -15.20 10.38
C GLY A 55 -8.30 -13.96 11.04
N VAL A 56 -7.58 -12.82 11.08
CA VAL A 56 -8.08 -11.56 11.66
C VAL A 56 -8.32 -10.54 10.56
N ALA A 57 -9.53 -9.99 10.51
CA ALA A 57 -9.86 -8.87 9.63
C ALA A 57 -9.18 -7.59 10.15
N LYS A 58 -8.21 -7.06 9.39
CA LYS A 58 -7.50 -5.81 9.73
C LYS A 58 -7.60 -4.83 8.57
N ARG A 59 -7.72 -3.53 8.87
CA ARG A 59 -7.60 -2.46 7.87
C ARG A 59 -6.13 -2.28 7.52
N ARG A 60 -5.81 -2.34 6.22
CA ARG A 60 -4.44 -2.18 5.68
C ARG A 60 -4.46 -1.37 4.39
N ASN A 61 -3.31 -0.80 4.07
CA ASN A 61 -3.06 -0.11 2.81
C ASN A 61 -2.56 -1.11 1.76
N VAL A 62 -3.41 -1.38 0.76
CA VAL A 62 -3.15 -2.41 -0.25
C VAL A 62 -3.12 -1.80 -1.64
N CYS A 63 -2.12 -2.14 -2.45
CA CYS A 63 -2.11 -1.72 -3.84
C CYS A 63 -3.10 -2.52 -4.69
N THR A 64 -3.66 -1.88 -5.73
CA THR A 64 -4.63 -2.52 -6.63
C THR A 64 -4.11 -3.79 -7.30
N GLY A 65 -2.79 -3.89 -7.52
CA GLY A 65 -2.16 -5.12 -8.02
C GLY A 65 -2.29 -6.29 -7.05
N CYS A 66 -2.02 -6.07 -5.76
CA CYS A 66 -2.19 -7.09 -4.73
C CYS A 66 -3.67 -7.46 -4.54
N LEU A 67 -4.58 -6.48 -4.58
CA LEU A 67 -6.02 -6.76 -4.53
C LEU A 67 -6.45 -7.68 -5.69
N ARG A 68 -5.99 -7.39 -6.92
CA ARG A 68 -6.27 -8.24 -8.09
C ARG A 68 -5.71 -9.65 -7.93
N THR A 69 -4.49 -9.80 -7.44
CA THR A 69 -3.89 -11.13 -7.20
C THR A 69 -4.66 -11.91 -6.15
N MET A 70 -5.06 -11.26 -5.05
CA MET A 70 -5.84 -11.90 -3.98
C MET A 70 -7.17 -12.46 -4.49
N VAL A 71 -7.87 -11.72 -5.35
CA VAL A 71 -9.16 -12.15 -5.95
C VAL A 71 -8.96 -13.25 -7.02
N LYS A 72 -7.80 -13.30 -7.68
CA LYS A 72 -7.53 -14.31 -8.71
C LYS A 72 -7.12 -15.67 -8.14
N THR A 73 -6.48 -15.68 -6.98
CA THR A 73 -5.95 -16.90 -6.35
C THR A 73 -6.98 -17.60 -5.44
N SER A 74 -8.07 -16.90 -5.09
CA SER A 74 -9.22 -17.44 -4.34
C SER A 74 -10.17 -18.26 -5.20
#